data_AF-A0A2N2NFR7-F1
#
_entry.id   AF-A0A2N2NFR7-F1
#
_cell.length_a   1.000
_cell.length_b   1.000
_cell.length_c   1.000
_cell.angle_alpha   90.00
_cell.angle_beta   90.00
_cell.angle_gamma   90.00
#
_symmetry.space_group_name_H-M   'P 1'
#
loop_
_entity.id
_entity.type
_entity.pdbx_description
1 polymer ?
#
loop_
_entity_poly.entity_id
_entity_poly.type
_entity_poly.pdbx_seq_one_letter_code
_entity_poly.pdbx_strand_id
1 'polypeptide(L)'
;MERNTNRLLSSCLIWVIAFLLVSGCLVPASLFVAGMSTFFSEDLIASTLGPFLCPEKTMPTIKTYQSTELDVKGFPRQATYYEMVCLDMNGISIKNLGGSYALIWSGIFAVFSLILAAVFSVIITFLFLRFFRKKTNLNSPTPPLVKIQ
;
A
#
# COMPACT_ATOMS: atom_id res chain seq x y z
N MET A 1 12.70 35.59 -17.49
CA MET A 1 12.09 34.68 -16.49
C MET A 1 11.83 33.26 -17.01
N GLU A 2 11.86 33.02 -18.32
CA GLU A 2 11.44 31.75 -18.97
C GLU A 2 12.30 30.50 -18.66
N ARG A 3 13.58 30.66 -18.31
CA ARG A 3 14.52 29.53 -18.18
C ARG A 3 14.26 28.65 -16.95
N ASN A 4 13.69 29.21 -15.87
CA ASN A 4 13.44 28.48 -14.63
C ASN A 4 12.19 27.60 -14.71
N THR A 5 11.17 28.04 -15.45
CA THR A 5 9.90 27.30 -15.61
C THR A 5 10.13 25.94 -16.26
N ASN A 6 10.97 25.87 -17.31
CA ASN A 6 11.28 24.61 -18.01
C ASN A 6 12.01 23.59 -17.10
N ARG A 7 12.81 24.07 -16.15
CA ARG A 7 13.55 23.21 -15.22
C ARG A 7 12.64 22.64 -14.12
N LEU A 8 11.69 23.43 -13.64
CA LEU A 8 10.66 23.00 -12.69
C LEU A 8 9.69 22.00 -13.34
N LEU A 9 9.28 22.26 -14.60
CA LEU A 9 8.41 21.36 -15.36
C LEU A 9 9.06 19.99 -15.56
N SER A 10 10.34 19.97 -15.96
CA SER A 10 11.09 18.72 -16.15
C SER A 10 11.25 17.93 -14.84
N SER A 11 11.49 18.61 -13.72
CA SER A 11 11.59 17.96 -12.40
C SER A 11 10.26 17.38 -11.94
N CYS A 12 9.15 18.09 -12.20
CA CYS A 12 7.81 17.62 -11.87
C CYS A 12 7.46 16.37 -12.68
N LEU A 13 7.73 16.39 -14.00
CA LEU A 13 7.46 15.26 -14.88
C LEU A 13 8.21 13.99 -14.46
N ILE A 14 9.50 14.13 -14.11
CA ILE A 14 10.33 13.01 -13.61
C ILE A 14 9.76 12.44 -12.31
N TRP A 15 9.32 13.30 -11.40
CA TRP A 15 8.73 12.87 -10.13
C TRP A 15 7.40 12.13 -10.32
N VAL A 16 6.53 12.61 -11.22
CA VAL A 16 5.26 11.95 -11.54
C VAL A 16 5.49 10.56 -12.14
N ILE A 17 6.43 10.42 -13.07
CA ILE A 17 6.78 9.13 -13.69
C ILE A 17 7.36 8.16 -12.64
N ALA A 18 8.28 8.64 -11.80
CA ALA A 18 8.86 7.84 -10.72
C ALA A 18 7.78 7.41 -9.71
N PHE A 19 6.85 8.30 -9.38
CA PHE A 19 5.73 7.99 -8.49
C PHE A 19 4.82 6.92 -9.07
N LEU A 20 4.43 7.04 -10.35
CA LEU A 20 3.59 6.06 -11.04
C LEU A 20 4.21 4.66 -11.11
N LEU A 21 5.51 4.58 -11.41
CA LEU A 21 6.24 3.31 -11.45
C LEU A 21 6.34 2.65 -10.07
N VAL A 22 6.64 3.46 -9.05
CA VAL A 22 6.79 2.99 -7.67
C VAL A 22 5.44 2.60 -7.08
N SER A 23 4.40 3.41 -7.25
CA SER A 23 3.04 3.11 -6.80
C SER A 23 2.46 1.89 -7.50
N GLY A 24 2.75 1.71 -8.81
CA GLY A 24 2.32 0.54 -9.57
C GLY A 24 2.87 -0.77 -9.03
N CYS A 25 4.01 -0.76 -8.33
CA CYS A 25 4.60 -1.94 -7.70
C CYS A 25 4.22 -2.07 -6.21
N LEU A 26 4.22 -0.95 -5.47
CA LEU A 26 3.93 -0.97 -4.04
C LEU A 26 2.45 -1.24 -3.73
N VAL A 27 1.51 -0.74 -4.54
CA VAL A 27 0.08 -0.92 -4.27
C VAL A 27 -0.30 -2.41 -4.38
N PRO A 28 0.01 -3.14 -5.48
CA PRO A 28 -0.29 -4.58 -5.55
C PRO A 28 0.43 -5.40 -4.48
N ALA A 29 1.71 -5.08 -4.20
CA ALA A 29 2.47 -5.76 -3.15
C ALA A 29 1.84 -5.55 -1.77
N SER A 30 1.40 -4.33 -1.46
CA SER A 30 0.75 -4.01 -0.19
C SER A 30 -0.61 -4.68 -0.04
N LEU A 31 -1.39 -4.81 -1.12
CA LEU A 31 -2.66 -5.53 -1.12
C LEU A 31 -2.46 -7.02 -0.88
N PHE A 32 -1.41 -7.60 -1.46
CA PHE A 32 -1.04 -8.99 -1.19
C PHE A 32 -0.65 -9.20 0.27
N VAL A 33 0.19 -8.31 0.82
CA VAL A 33 0.56 -8.35 2.25
C VAL A 33 -0.65 -8.13 3.15
N ALA A 34 -1.56 -7.22 2.78
CA ALA A 34 -2.80 -6.98 3.52
C ALA A 34 -3.67 -8.24 3.56
N GLY A 35 -3.86 -8.91 2.41
CA GLY A 35 -4.60 -10.17 2.32
C GLY A 35 -3.96 -11.30 3.10
N MET A 36 -2.62 -11.37 3.17
CA MET A 36 -1.94 -12.33 4.05
C MET A 36 -2.12 -11.97 5.53
N SER A 37 -2.01 -10.69 5.88
CA SER A 37 -2.08 -10.22 7.27
C SER A 37 -3.44 -10.47 7.92
N THR A 38 -4.54 -10.48 7.15
CA THR A 38 -5.87 -10.80 7.67
C THR A 38 -5.98 -12.23 8.20
N PHE A 39 -5.11 -13.15 7.76
CA PHE A 39 -5.06 -14.52 8.28
C PHE A 39 -4.22 -14.68 9.56
N PHE A 40 -3.30 -13.75 9.83
CA PHE A 40 -2.37 -13.86 10.98
C PHE A 40 -2.68 -12.87 12.10
N SER A 41 -3.42 -11.80 11.83
CA SER A 41 -3.63 -10.67 12.76
C SER A 41 -5.04 -10.64 13.36
N GLU A 42 -5.63 -11.81 13.58
CA GLU A 42 -7.00 -12.00 14.08
C GLU A 42 -7.29 -11.18 15.35
N ASP A 43 -6.42 -11.27 16.35
CA ASP A 43 -6.59 -10.59 17.65
C ASP A 43 -6.38 -9.07 17.57
N LEU A 44 -5.40 -8.63 16.79
CA LEU A 44 -5.04 -7.22 16.70
C LEU A 44 -6.12 -6.42 15.94
N ILE A 45 -6.73 -7.04 14.93
CA ILE A 45 -7.75 -6.39 14.11
C ILE A 45 -9.12 -6.41 14.82
N ALA A 46 -9.47 -7.50 15.50
CA ALA A 46 -10.68 -7.53 16.32
C ALA A 46 -10.63 -6.47 17.44
N SER A 47 -9.45 -6.23 18.03
CA SER A 47 -9.25 -5.20 19.06
C SER A 47 -9.33 -3.77 18.51
N THR A 48 -8.78 -3.51 17.33
CA THR A 48 -8.69 -2.14 16.77
C THR A 48 -9.90 -1.73 15.94
N LEU A 49 -10.46 -2.63 15.13
CA LEU A 49 -11.58 -2.34 14.24
C LEU A 49 -12.93 -2.87 14.76
N GLY A 50 -12.91 -3.85 15.67
CA GLY A 50 -14.12 -4.41 16.25
C GLY A 50 -15.05 -3.40 16.93
N PRO A 51 -14.56 -2.41 17.70
CA PRO A 51 -15.40 -1.37 18.31
C PRO A 51 -16.08 -0.45 17.29
N PHE A 52 -15.49 -0.28 16.09
CA PHE A 52 -16.02 0.58 15.03
C PHE A 52 -17.03 -0.15 14.13
N LEU A 53 -16.94 -1.48 14.07
CA LEU A 53 -17.69 -2.30 13.13
C LEU A 53 -18.91 -2.97 13.80
N CYS A 54 -18.81 -3.22 15.10
CA CYS A 54 -19.88 -3.79 15.90
C CYS A 54 -20.77 -2.71 16.54
N PRO A 55 -22.11 -2.86 16.52
CA PRO A 55 -23.01 -1.94 17.21
C PRO A 55 -22.77 -1.97 18.73
N GLU A 56 -23.15 -0.88 19.41
CA GLU A 56 -23.00 -0.73 20.86
C GLU A 56 -23.56 -1.97 21.60
N LYS A 57 -22.79 -2.48 22.58
CA LYS A 57 -23.06 -3.69 23.39
C LYS A 57 -22.83 -5.05 22.72
N THR A 58 -22.19 -5.10 21.55
CA THR A 58 -21.80 -6.37 20.92
C THR A 58 -20.29 -6.57 20.92
N MET A 59 -19.83 -7.82 21.05
CA MET A 59 -18.41 -8.16 21.03
C MET A 59 -18.00 -8.74 19.67
N PRO A 60 -16.91 -8.23 19.06
CA PRO A 60 -16.35 -8.78 17.84
C PRO A 60 -15.73 -10.15 18.15
N THR A 61 -16.09 -11.18 17.39
CA THR A 61 -15.51 -12.53 17.54
C THR A 61 -15.33 -13.17 16.17
N ILE A 62 -14.21 -13.83 15.96
CA ILE A 62 -13.95 -14.59 14.74
C ILE A 62 -14.48 -16.00 14.96
N LYS A 63 -15.43 -16.43 14.11
CA LYS A 63 -15.91 -17.82 14.09
C LYS A 63 -15.26 -18.56 12.95
N THR A 64 -14.72 -19.73 13.29
CA THR A 64 -14.18 -20.69 12.32
C THR A 64 -15.28 -21.69 11.97
N TYR A 65 -15.55 -21.83 10.68
CA TYR A 65 -16.48 -22.81 10.15
C TYR A 65 -15.69 -23.83 9.34
N GLN A 66 -15.80 -25.11 9.71
CA GLN A 66 -15.31 -26.18 8.87
C GLN A 66 -16.33 -26.41 7.76
N SER A 67 -15.91 -26.24 6.52
CA SER A 67 -16.71 -26.54 5.34
C SER A 67 -15.93 -27.49 4.44
N THR A 68 -16.64 -28.12 3.52
CA THR A 68 -16.05 -29.01 2.51
C THR A 68 -16.15 -28.32 1.16
N GLU A 69 -15.02 -27.92 0.59
CA GLU A 69 -14.95 -27.37 -0.76
C GLU A 69 -14.68 -28.52 -1.74
N LEU A 70 -15.38 -28.54 -2.86
CA LEU A 70 -15.16 -29.53 -3.91
C LEU A 70 -13.97 -29.08 -4.77
N ASP A 71 -12.91 -29.87 -4.78
CA ASP A 71 -11.77 -29.68 -5.68
C ASP A 71 -12.25 -29.79 -7.15
N VAL A 72 -11.47 -29.31 -8.11
CA VAL A 72 -11.80 -29.30 -9.54
C VAL A 72 -12.08 -30.71 -10.09
N LYS A 73 -11.61 -31.74 -9.36
CA LYS A 73 -11.83 -33.17 -9.63
C LYS A 73 -13.01 -33.78 -8.86
N GLY A 74 -13.82 -32.98 -8.17
CA GLY A 74 -15.00 -33.42 -7.41
C GLY A 74 -14.70 -34.08 -6.07
N PHE A 75 -13.47 -34.00 -5.57
CA PHE A 75 -13.12 -34.54 -4.25
C PHE A 75 -13.38 -33.49 -3.16
N PRO A 76 -14.08 -33.83 -2.06
CA PRO A 76 -14.27 -32.91 -0.95
C PRO A 76 -12.94 -32.70 -0.22
N ARG A 77 -12.44 -31.46 -0.20
CA ARG A 77 -11.35 -31.03 0.66
C ARG A 77 -11.91 -30.23 1.82
N GLN A 78 -11.38 -30.48 3.01
CA GLN A 78 -11.72 -29.67 4.19
C GLN A 78 -11.13 -28.27 3.99
N ALA A 79 -12.00 -27.26 4.02
CA ALA A 79 -11.66 -25.85 3.96
C ALA A 79 -12.18 -25.17 5.24
N THR A 80 -11.29 -24.48 5.94
CA THR A 80 -11.65 -23.66 7.11
C THR A 80 -11.96 -22.25 6.66
N TYR A 81 -13.20 -21.81 6.84
CA TYR A 81 -13.62 -20.44 6.57
C TYR A 81 -13.60 -19.64 7.88
N TYR A 82 -13.14 -18.40 7.78
CA TYR A 82 -13.06 -17.46 8.90
C TYR A 82 -14.04 -16.33 8.62
N GLU A 83 -15.05 -16.18 9.48
CA GLU A 83 -15.99 -15.07 9.41
C GLU A 83 -15.91 -14.27 10.69
N MET A 84 -15.78 -12.95 10.55
CA MET A 84 -15.90 -12.06 11.68
C MET A 84 -17.37 -11.73 11.93
N VAL A 85 -17.80 -11.96 13.17
CA VAL A 85 -19.19 -11.86 13.59
C VAL A 85 -19.26 -10.99 14.84
N CYS A 86 -20.26 -10.12 14.92
CA CYS A 86 -20.59 -9.44 16.18
C CYS A 86 -21.56 -10.31 16.97
N LEU A 87 -21.16 -10.69 18.18
CA LEU A 87 -21.98 -11.46 19.11
C LEU A 87 -22.64 -10.51 20.12
N ASP A 88 -23.92 -10.76 20.40
CA ASP A 88 -24.60 -10.15 21.55
C ASP A 88 -24.06 -10.71 22.88
N MET A 89 -24.43 -10.12 24.01
CA MET A 89 -24.19 -10.66 25.35
C MET A 89 -24.74 -12.07 25.55
N ASN A 90 -25.71 -12.48 24.71
CA ASN A 90 -26.31 -13.82 24.68
C ASN A 90 -25.58 -14.80 23.73
N GLY A 91 -24.46 -14.40 23.10
CA GLY A 91 -23.69 -15.23 22.17
C GLY A 91 -24.33 -15.43 20.79
N ILE A 92 -25.34 -14.63 20.45
CA ILE A 92 -26.06 -14.69 19.17
C ILE A 92 -25.36 -13.78 18.16
N SER A 93 -25.16 -14.29 16.94
CA SER A 93 -24.66 -13.52 15.79
C SER A 93 -25.68 -12.47 15.37
N ILE A 94 -25.36 -11.19 15.55
CA ILE A 94 -26.22 -10.08 15.13
C ILE A 94 -25.82 -9.57 13.74
N LYS A 95 -24.53 -9.64 13.39
CA LYS A 95 -24.02 -9.06 12.14
C LYS A 95 -22.78 -9.80 11.65
N ASN A 96 -22.79 -10.13 10.35
CA ASN A 96 -21.65 -10.70 9.65
C ASN A 96 -20.89 -9.59 8.92
N LEU A 97 -19.57 -9.54 9.07
CA LEU A 97 -18.76 -8.41 8.59
C LEU A 97 -17.54 -8.78 7.75
N GLY A 98 -17.36 -10.06 7.40
CA GLY A 98 -16.17 -10.55 6.68
C GLY A 98 -15.79 -9.74 5.44
N GLY A 99 -16.76 -9.34 4.61
CA GLY A 99 -16.50 -8.57 3.38
C GLY A 99 -16.10 -7.11 3.63
N SER A 100 -16.83 -6.40 4.50
CA SER A 100 -16.55 -5.00 4.85
C SER A 100 -15.21 -4.83 5.58
N TYR A 101 -14.83 -5.83 6.37
CA TYR A 101 -13.56 -5.89 7.09
C TYR A 101 -12.36 -5.91 6.16
N ALA A 102 -12.36 -6.81 5.17
CA ALA A 102 -11.23 -6.97 4.26
C ALA A 102 -11.01 -5.70 3.42
N LEU A 103 -12.09 -5.00 3.06
CA LEU A 103 -12.05 -3.75 2.31
C LEU A 103 -11.42 -2.60 3.11
N ILE A 104 -11.81 -2.42 4.38
CA ILE A 104 -11.27 -1.34 5.21
C ILE A 104 -9.78 -1.59 5.51
N TRP A 105 -9.43 -2.83 5.83
CA TRP A 105 -8.06 -3.20 6.13
C TRP A 105 -7.13 -3.04 4.91
N SER A 106 -7.55 -3.56 3.76
CA SER A 106 -6.80 -3.38 2.50
C SER A 106 -6.69 -1.91 2.08
N GLY A 107 -7.73 -1.11 2.34
CA GLY A 107 -7.71 0.34 2.12
C GLY A 107 -6.63 1.06 2.93
N ILE A 108 -6.45 0.73 4.21
CA ILE A 108 -5.41 1.33 5.06
C ILE A 108 -4.02 1.02 4.51
N PHE A 109 -3.76 -0.23 4.14
CA PHE A 109 -2.48 -0.63 3.56
C PHE A 109 -2.23 0.04 2.20
N ALA A 110 -3.26 0.19 1.37
CA ALA A 110 -3.15 0.90 0.10
C ALA A 110 -2.76 2.37 0.31
N VAL A 111 -3.41 3.07 1.24
CA VAL A 111 -3.07 4.47 1.58
C VAL A 111 -1.65 4.57 2.13
N PHE A 112 -1.26 3.68 3.03
CA PHE A 112 0.10 3.66 3.57
C PHE A 112 1.16 3.42 2.48
N SER A 113 0.89 2.51 1.56
CA SER A 113 1.75 2.23 0.41
C SER A 113 1.90 3.41 -0.53
N LEU A 114 0.84 4.20 -0.73
CA LEU A 114 0.88 5.43 -1.54
C LEU A 114 1.72 6.52 -0.88
N ILE A 115 1.61 6.68 0.44
CA ILE A 115 2.44 7.62 1.20
C ILE A 115 3.92 7.23 1.07
N LEU A 116 4.24 5.95 1.26
CA LEU A 116 5.59 5.43 1.05
C LEU A 116 6.08 5.65 -0.38
N ALA A 117 5.25 5.37 -1.39
CA ALA A 117 5.59 5.58 -2.78
C ALA A 117 5.89 7.06 -3.09
N ALA A 118 5.15 8.00 -2.49
CA ALA A 118 5.40 9.43 -2.62
C ALA A 118 6.77 9.81 -2.07
N VAL A 119 7.11 9.33 -0.87
CA VAL A 119 8.41 9.58 -0.23
C VAL A 119 9.56 8.99 -1.06
N PHE A 120 9.43 7.73 -1.51
CA PHE A 120 10.44 7.09 -2.34
C PHE A 120 10.62 7.80 -3.69
N SER A 121 9.54 8.27 -4.31
CA SER A 121 9.62 9.03 -5.56
C SER A 121 10.43 10.33 -5.40
N VAL A 122 10.26 11.05 -4.28
CA VAL A 122 11.06 12.25 -3.98
C VAL A 122 12.54 11.90 -3.86
N ILE A 123 12.87 10.83 -3.14
CA ILE A 123 14.25 10.38 -2.94
C ILE A 123 14.91 9.99 -4.28
N ILE A 124 14.20 9.21 -5.11
CA ILE A 124 14.70 8.80 -6.43
C ILE A 124 14.94 10.02 -7.32
N THR A 125 14.00 10.96 -7.35
CA THR A 125 14.13 12.20 -8.13
C THR A 125 15.35 13.01 -7.68
N PHE A 126 15.56 13.13 -6.37
CA PHE A 126 16.72 13.82 -5.81
C PHE A 126 18.05 13.14 -6.17
N LEU A 127 18.13 11.81 -6.04
CA LEU A 127 19.31 11.02 -6.41
C LEU A 127 19.61 11.14 -7.90
N PHE A 128 18.58 11.06 -8.75
CA PHE A 128 18.70 11.20 -10.19
C PHE A 128 19.26 12.59 -10.57
N LEU A 129 18.69 13.66 -10.03
CA LEU A 129 19.20 15.03 -10.24
C LEU A 129 20.65 15.20 -9.77
N ARG A 130 21.00 14.61 -8.62
CA ARG A 130 22.37 14.66 -8.09
C ARG A 130 23.36 13.93 -9.01
N PHE A 131 22.99 12.76 -9.51
CA PHE A 131 23.81 11.97 -10.42
C PHE A 131 24.05 12.70 -11.75
N PHE A 132 23.00 13.25 -12.36
CA PHE A 132 23.13 14.01 -13.60
C PHE A 132 23.94 15.30 -13.43
N ARG A 133 23.74 16.04 -12.33
CA ARG A 133 24.56 17.24 -12.02
C ARG A 133 26.05 16.90 -11.89
N LYS A 134 26.38 15.77 -11.27
CA LYS A 134 27.77 15.30 -11.15
C LYS A 134 28.37 14.99 -12.53
N LYS A 135 27.61 14.34 -13.41
CA LYS A 135 28.05 13.99 -14.76
C LYS A 135 28.26 15.22 -15.66
N THR A 136 27.39 16.24 -15.58
CA THR A 136 27.56 17.50 -16.33
C THR A 136 28.76 18.34 -15.89
N ASN A 137 29.11 18.35 -14.60
CA ASN A 137 30.29 19.08 -14.13
C ASN A 137 31.61 18.44 -14.61
N LEU A 138 31.63 17.12 -14.80
CA LEU A 138 32.82 16.41 -15.28
C LEU A 138 33.11 16.67 -16.77
N ASN A 139 32.07 16.99 -17.54
CA ASN A 139 32.13 17.16 -18.99
C ASN A 139 32.10 18.63 -19.43
N SER A 140 32.24 19.60 -18.52
CA SER A 140 32.36 21.01 -18.94
C SER A 140 33.74 21.23 -19.53
N PRO A 141 33.86 21.53 -20.85
CA PRO A 141 35.13 21.95 -21.41
C PRO A 141 35.54 23.23 -20.70
N THR A 142 36.74 23.24 -20.11
CA THR A 142 37.35 24.47 -19.61
C THR A 142 37.39 25.48 -20.76
N PRO A 143 36.85 26.71 -20.60
CA PRO A 143 36.96 27.70 -21.65
C PRO A 143 38.44 27.95 -21.92
N PRO A 144 38.87 28.04 -23.19
CA PRO A 144 40.27 28.30 -23.51
C PRO A 144 40.66 29.63 -22.87
N LEU A 145 41.75 29.60 -22.09
CA LEU A 145 42.35 30.78 -21.50
C LEU A 145 42.68 31.76 -22.64
N VAL A 146 41.90 32.82 -22.74
CA VAL A 146 42.21 33.96 -23.60
C VAL A 146 43.49 34.58 -23.05
N LYS A 147 44.62 34.36 -23.73
CA LYS A 147 45.85 35.12 -23.48
C LYS A 147 45.55 36.57 -23.85
N ILE A 148 45.43 37.41 -22.84
CA ILE A 148 45.48 38.87 -23.00
C ILE A 148 46.95 39.19 -23.27
N GLN A 149 47.24 39.61 -24.50
CA GLN A 149 48.55 40.13 -24.92
C GLN A 149 48.52 41.65 -24.90
#